data_AF-A0A3D8I8Z8-F1
#
_entry.id   AF-A0A3D8I8Z8-F1
#
_cell.length_a   1.000
_cell.length_b   1.000
_cell.length_c   1.000
_cell.angle_alpha   90.00
_cell.angle_beta   90.00
_cell.angle_gamma   90.00
#
_symmetry.space_group_name_H-M   'P 1'
#
loop_
_entity.id
_entity.type
_entity.pdbx_description
1 polymer ?
#
loop_
_entity_poly.entity_id
_entity_poly.type
_entity_poly.pdbx_seq_one_letter_code
_entity_poly.pdbx_strand_id
1 'polypeptide(L)'
;MNTNDRVIVRLEVEYGEEDLSNIEVVGQNGIDISLVSEHSKNILRKIAKNSNYTRVVISSTARTPRRQAEIMYNNIIQNGMKQQRNTYKAPGQQVLNTYENQKKAGKSKEEIIQAMTNIINKLGASNVSRHCADFNVVNVVDIPHSSLGQTKEIFKSEVEKLISSSKITQVLDENGYYHIVIPQP
;
A
#
# COMPACT_ATOMS: atom_id res chain seq x y z
N MET A 1 -37.30 -15.18 1.23
CA MET A 1 -35.98 -15.80 1.49
C MET A 1 -35.01 -15.13 0.53
N ASN A 2 -34.09 -14.31 1.06
CA ASN A 2 -33.13 -13.57 0.25
C ASN A 2 -31.87 -14.42 0.15
N THR A 3 -31.64 -15.02 -1.01
CA THR A 3 -30.43 -15.81 -1.28
C THR A 3 -29.26 -14.86 -1.44
N ASN A 4 -28.28 -14.99 -0.54
CA ASN A 4 -26.96 -14.40 -0.69
C ASN A 4 -26.34 -14.86 -2.02
N ASP A 5 -26.36 -14.00 -3.02
CA ASP A 5 -25.51 -14.13 -4.19
C ASP A 5 -24.06 -13.93 -3.74
N ARG A 6 -23.42 -15.04 -3.35
CA ARG A 6 -21.96 -15.10 -3.21
C ARG A 6 -21.38 -14.86 -4.59
N VAL A 7 -20.73 -13.71 -4.77
CA VAL A 7 -19.91 -13.42 -5.94
C VAL A 7 -18.79 -14.46 -5.99
N ILE A 8 -18.95 -15.45 -6.87
CA ILE A 8 -17.89 -16.42 -7.16
C ILE A 8 -16.87 -15.69 -8.03
N VAL A 9 -15.75 -15.28 -7.44
CA VAL A 9 -14.62 -14.70 -8.18
C VAL A 9 -13.92 -15.85 -8.91
N ARG A 10 -14.28 -16.08 -10.17
CA ARG A 10 -13.63 -17.06 -11.04
C ARG A 10 -12.49 -16.38 -11.79
N LEU A 11 -11.27 -16.85 -11.58
CA LEU A 11 -10.14 -16.52 -12.45
C LEU A 11 -9.82 -17.76 -13.28
N GLU A 12 -9.84 -17.61 -14.60
CA GLU A 12 -9.13 -18.53 -15.47
C GLU A 12 -7.62 -18.36 -15.24
N VAL A 13 -7.03 -19.40 -14.67
CA VAL A 13 -5.57 -19.62 -14.66
C VAL A 13 -5.37 -21.08 -15.02
N GLU A 14 -4.36 -21.31 -15.85
CA GLU A 14 -3.99 -22.55 -16.56
C GLU A 14 -3.71 -23.80 -15.67
N TYR A 15 -4.04 -23.77 -14.38
CA TYR A 15 -3.96 -24.91 -13.46
C TYR A 15 -5.08 -24.84 -12.43
N GLY A 16 -6.22 -25.48 -12.71
CA GLY A 16 -7.30 -25.79 -11.76
C GLY A 16 -8.04 -24.58 -11.16
N GLU A 17 -9.38 -24.67 -11.09
CA GLU A 17 -10.16 -23.70 -10.30
C GLU A 17 -9.81 -23.88 -8.82
N GLU A 18 -8.99 -22.99 -8.27
CA GLU A 18 -8.74 -22.94 -6.83
C GLU A 18 -9.85 -22.16 -6.12
N ASP A 19 -10.54 -22.82 -5.17
CA ASP A 19 -11.46 -22.13 -4.28
C ASP A 19 -10.67 -21.17 -3.35
N LEU A 20 -10.98 -19.89 -3.47
CA LEU A 20 -10.45 -18.77 -2.67
C LEU A 20 -11.57 -18.05 -1.91
N SER A 21 -12.80 -18.58 -1.93
CA SER A 21 -14.01 -17.91 -1.44
C SER A 21 -14.03 -17.70 0.07
N ASN A 22 -13.22 -18.46 0.82
CA ASN A 22 -13.05 -18.33 2.26
C ASN A 22 -11.97 -17.31 2.67
N ILE A 23 -11.33 -16.63 1.71
CA ILE A 23 -10.24 -15.68 1.98
C ILE A 23 -10.71 -14.26 1.71
N GLU A 24 -10.76 -13.48 2.80
CA GLU A 24 -11.14 -12.08 2.75
C GLU A 24 -9.93 -11.20 2.45
N VAL A 25 -10.15 -10.14 1.66
CA VAL A 25 -9.21 -9.04 1.48
C VAL A 25 -9.93 -7.75 1.86
N VAL A 26 -9.48 -7.11 2.93
CA VAL A 26 -10.20 -6.01 3.59
C VAL A 26 -9.31 -4.81 3.85
N GLY A 27 -9.89 -3.61 3.82
CA GLY A 27 -9.22 -2.38 4.24
C GLY A 27 -9.28 -2.18 5.76
N GLN A 28 -8.18 -1.76 6.36
CA GLN A 28 -8.14 -1.31 7.75
C GLN A 28 -8.64 0.15 7.86
N ASN A 29 -9.35 0.51 8.93
CA ASN A 29 -9.66 1.92 9.28
C ASN A 29 -10.25 2.76 8.12
N GLY A 30 -11.16 2.18 7.33
CA GLY A 30 -11.84 2.88 6.23
C GLY A 30 -11.01 3.02 4.95
N ILE A 31 -9.93 2.25 4.80
CA ILE A 31 -9.21 2.13 3.52
C ILE A 31 -10.17 1.62 2.44
N ASP A 32 -10.21 2.35 1.33
CA ASP A 32 -11.01 1.99 0.17
C ASP A 32 -10.34 0.85 -0.61
N ILE A 33 -10.90 -0.35 -0.44
CA ILE A 33 -10.40 -1.57 -1.08
C ILE A 33 -10.77 -1.65 -2.57
N SER A 34 -11.63 -0.75 -3.08
CA SER A 34 -11.89 -0.63 -4.51
C SER A 34 -10.67 -0.11 -5.28
N LEU A 35 -9.75 0.58 -4.57
CA LEU A 35 -8.43 0.99 -5.06
C LEU A 35 -7.39 -0.16 -5.02
N VAL A 36 -7.86 -1.41 -5.06
CA VAL A 36 -7.07 -2.61 -5.28
C VAL A 36 -7.83 -3.44 -6.31
N SER A 37 -7.19 -3.74 -7.43
CA SER A 37 -7.81 -4.51 -8.50
C SER A 37 -8.13 -5.93 -8.05
N GLU A 38 -9.11 -6.58 -8.70
CA GLU A 38 -9.38 -7.99 -8.43
C GLU A 38 -8.19 -8.88 -8.80
N HIS A 39 -7.39 -8.51 -9.80
CA HIS A 39 -6.13 -9.20 -10.11
C HIS A 39 -5.21 -9.25 -8.89
N SER A 40 -4.95 -8.09 -8.28
CA SER A 40 -4.10 -7.97 -7.09
C SER A 40 -4.71 -8.69 -5.88
N LYS A 41 -6.02 -8.53 -5.64
CA LYS A 41 -6.71 -9.24 -4.55
C LYS A 41 -6.61 -10.75 -4.71
N ASN A 42 -6.73 -11.28 -5.92
CA ASN A 42 -6.61 -12.71 -6.15
C ASN A 42 -5.19 -13.24 -5.93
N ILE A 43 -4.16 -12.46 -6.29
CA ILE A 43 -2.78 -12.77 -5.92
C ILE A 43 -2.64 -12.84 -4.39
N LEU A 44 -3.16 -11.82 -3.68
CA LEU A 44 -3.13 -11.78 -2.21
C LEU A 44 -3.90 -12.95 -1.57
N ARG A 45 -5.06 -13.35 -2.14
CA ARG A 45 -5.82 -14.51 -1.69
C ARG A 45 -5.00 -15.80 -1.82
N LYS A 46 -4.28 -16.00 -2.92
CA LYS A 46 -3.40 -17.17 -3.12
C LYS A 46 -2.26 -17.21 -2.12
N ILE A 47 -1.60 -16.07 -1.89
CA ILE A 47 -0.54 -15.95 -0.88
C ILE A 47 -1.08 -16.32 0.50
N ALA A 48 -2.23 -15.76 0.87
CA ALA A 48 -2.87 -16.01 2.16
C ALA A 48 -3.23 -17.50 2.33
N LYS A 49 -3.82 -18.13 1.30
CA LYS A 49 -4.13 -19.57 1.28
C LYS A 49 -2.89 -20.42 1.59
N ASN A 50 -1.81 -20.18 0.85
CA ASN A 50 -0.56 -20.92 1.02
C ASN A 50 0.12 -20.65 2.36
N SER A 51 -0.23 -19.54 3.00
CA SER A 51 0.26 -19.14 4.32
C SER A 51 -0.64 -19.59 5.47
N ASN A 52 -1.69 -20.37 5.19
CA ASN A 52 -2.73 -20.73 6.15
C ASN A 52 -3.35 -19.50 6.84
N TYR A 53 -3.58 -18.45 6.06
CA TYR A 53 -4.14 -17.18 6.48
C TYR A 53 -5.40 -16.86 5.67
N THR A 54 -6.48 -16.46 6.34
CA THR A 54 -7.80 -16.33 5.71
C THR A 54 -8.29 -14.90 5.58
N ARG A 55 -7.53 -13.90 6.06
CA ARG A 55 -7.99 -12.51 6.09
C ARG A 55 -6.87 -11.51 5.85
N VAL A 56 -6.61 -11.16 4.60
CA VAL A 56 -5.62 -10.13 4.24
C VAL A 56 -6.13 -8.74 4.62
N VAL A 57 -5.44 -8.09 5.55
CA VAL A 57 -5.74 -6.72 5.97
C VAL A 57 -4.79 -5.75 5.27
N ILE A 58 -5.33 -4.76 4.58
CA ILE A 58 -4.58 -3.72 3.87
C ILE A 58 -4.71 -2.40 4.61
N SER A 59 -3.58 -1.81 5.02
CA SER A 59 -3.51 -0.53 5.74
C SER A 59 -3.22 0.67 4.82
N SER A 60 -2.76 0.42 3.60
CA SER A 60 -2.58 1.44 2.57
C SER A 60 -2.78 0.88 1.17
N THR A 61 -3.35 1.70 0.29
CA THR A 61 -3.53 1.45 -1.15
C THR A 61 -3.08 2.68 -1.95
N ALA A 62 -3.50 2.81 -3.21
CA ALA A 62 -3.20 3.95 -4.07
C ALA A 62 -3.53 5.30 -3.41
N ARG A 63 -2.67 6.30 -3.66
CA ARG A 63 -2.74 7.63 -3.06
C ARG A 63 -2.68 8.72 -4.11
N THR A 64 -3.49 9.75 -3.93
CA THR A 64 -3.29 11.02 -4.61
C THR A 64 -2.07 11.77 -4.03
N PRO A 65 -1.49 12.72 -4.77
CA PRO A 65 -0.43 13.58 -4.26
C PRO A 65 -0.83 14.31 -2.95
N ARG A 66 -2.07 14.79 -2.88
CA ARG A 66 -2.61 15.47 -1.68
C ARG A 66 -2.68 14.52 -0.49
N ARG A 67 -3.11 13.28 -0.70
CA ARG A 67 -3.14 12.25 0.36
C ARG A 67 -1.73 11.88 0.84
N GLN A 68 -0.78 11.76 -0.09
CA GLN A 68 0.62 11.52 0.27
C GLN A 68 1.19 12.67 1.13
N ALA A 69 0.87 13.93 0.80
CA ALA A 69 1.27 15.07 1.61
C ALA A 69 0.70 15.02 3.04
N GLU A 70 -0.58 14.64 3.21
CA GLU A 70 -1.19 14.48 4.54
C GLU A 70 -0.51 13.40 5.37
N ILE A 71 -0.20 12.26 4.75
CA ILE A 71 0.47 11.15 5.42
C ILE A 71 1.86 11.59 5.87
N MET A 72 2.62 12.25 5.00
CA MET A 72 3.93 12.80 5.35
C MET A 72 3.82 13.80 6.50
N TYR A 73 2.86 14.74 6.45
CA TYR A 73 2.61 15.70 7.52
C TYR A 73 2.29 14.99 8.84
N ASN A 74 1.33 14.06 8.84
CA ASN A 74 0.89 13.36 10.04
C ASN A 74 2.01 12.50 10.63
N ASN A 75 2.82 11.84 9.79
CA ASN A 75 3.98 11.07 10.25
C ASN A 75 5.03 11.98 10.91
N ILE A 76 5.25 13.21 10.42
CA ILE A 76 6.13 14.17 11.10
C ILE A 76 5.57 14.53 12.48
N ILE A 77 4.26 14.76 12.60
CA ILE A 77 3.63 15.10 13.88
C ILE A 77 3.69 13.95 14.87
N GLN A 78 3.43 12.72 14.42
CA GLN A 78 3.35 11.54 15.29
C GLN A 78 4.71 10.99 15.67
N ASN A 79 5.64 10.96 14.71
CA ASN A 79 6.89 10.22 14.82
C ASN A 79 8.14 11.13 14.80
N GLY A 80 7.95 12.43 14.59
CA GLY A 80 9.01 13.42 14.55
C GLY A 80 9.77 13.46 13.22
N MET A 81 10.38 14.62 12.95
CA MET A 81 11.10 14.87 11.69
C MET A 81 12.30 13.94 11.49
N LYS A 82 13.06 13.65 12.56
CA LYS A 82 14.26 12.80 12.49
C LYS A 82 13.95 11.42 11.89
N GLN A 83 12.84 10.79 12.28
CA GLN A 83 12.45 9.51 11.70
C GLN A 83 12.12 9.66 10.21
N GLN A 84 11.37 10.68 9.82
CA GLN A 84 11.00 10.89 8.42
C GLN A 84 12.22 11.14 7.53
N ARG A 85 13.24 11.81 8.06
CA ARG A 85 14.53 12.02 7.39
C ARG A 85 15.28 10.71 7.12
N ASN A 86 15.07 9.67 7.92
CA ASN A 86 15.66 8.34 7.68
C ASN A 86 14.81 7.49 6.73
N THR A 87 13.49 7.73 6.66
CA THR A 87 12.57 6.94 5.83
C THR A 87 12.59 7.36 4.36
N TYR A 88 12.54 8.67 4.07
CA TYR A 88 12.33 9.13 2.70
C TYR A 88 13.62 9.26 1.89
N LYS A 89 13.58 8.88 0.61
CA LYS A 89 14.66 9.16 -0.36
C LYS A 89 14.64 10.62 -0.81
N ALA A 90 15.62 11.02 -1.64
CA ALA A 90 15.85 12.40 -2.05
C ALA A 90 14.58 13.18 -2.49
N PRO A 91 13.64 12.64 -3.31
CA PRO A 91 12.41 13.37 -3.63
C PRO A 91 11.56 13.66 -2.40
N GLY A 92 11.35 12.67 -1.52
CA GLY A 92 10.63 12.87 -0.26
C GLY A 92 11.35 13.83 0.69
N GLN A 93 12.70 13.85 0.71
CA GLN A 93 13.48 14.82 1.49
C GLN A 93 13.18 16.27 1.09
N GLN A 94 12.90 16.54 -0.18
CA GLN A 94 12.52 17.89 -0.64
C GLN A 94 11.11 18.29 -0.15
N VAL A 95 10.20 17.33 -0.03
CA VAL A 95 8.89 17.55 0.60
C VAL A 95 9.05 17.85 2.09
N LEU A 96 9.95 17.15 2.78
CA LEU A 96 10.29 17.42 4.18
C LEU A 96 10.91 18.81 4.37
N ASN A 97 11.79 19.26 3.47
CA ASN A 97 12.32 20.63 3.47
C ASN A 97 11.19 21.66 3.31
N THR A 98 10.21 21.37 2.45
CA THR A 98 9.05 22.22 2.24
C THR A 98 8.24 22.36 3.53
N TYR A 99 7.99 21.25 4.24
CA TYR A 99 7.34 21.30 5.55
C TYR A 99 8.07 22.22 6.53
N GLU A 100 9.39 22.06 6.70
CA GLU A 100 10.15 22.87 7.67
C GLU A 100 10.12 24.36 7.33
N ASN A 101 10.31 24.70 6.05
CA ASN A 101 10.29 26.09 5.60
C ASN A 101 8.93 26.75 5.85
N GLN A 102 7.84 26.07 5.49
CA GLN A 102 6.49 26.59 5.70
C GLN A 102 6.15 26.67 7.19
N LYS A 103 6.56 25.67 7.99
CA LYS A 103 6.38 25.69 9.45
C LYS A 103 7.13 26.85 10.11
N LYS A 104 8.38 27.10 9.72
CA LYS A 104 9.19 28.24 10.18
C LYS A 104 8.58 29.58 9.79
N ALA A 105 7.92 29.65 8.64
CA ALA A 105 7.18 30.83 8.18
C ALA A 105 5.82 31.02 8.88
N GLY A 106 5.46 30.21 9.88
CA GLY A 106 4.23 30.36 10.65
C GLY A 106 2.96 29.97 9.90
N LYS A 107 3.08 29.17 8.83
CA LYS A 107 1.96 28.78 7.98
C LYS A 107 0.99 27.82 8.67
N SER A 108 -0.28 27.89 8.27
CA SER A 108 -1.31 26.98 8.76
C SER A 108 -1.08 25.54 8.26
N LYS A 109 -1.71 24.56 8.93
CA LYS A 109 -1.67 23.15 8.51
C LYS A 109 -2.06 22.97 7.04
N GLU A 110 -3.14 23.62 6.62
CA GLU A 110 -3.64 23.50 5.25
C GLU A 110 -2.66 24.09 4.23
N GLU A 111 -2.12 25.28 4.49
CA GLU A 111 -1.10 25.89 3.64
C GLU A 111 0.16 25.02 3.53
N ILE A 112 0.60 24.43 4.65
CA ILE A 112 1.76 23.53 4.66
C ILE A 112 1.48 22.30 3.78
N ILE A 113 0.33 21.63 3.98
CA ILE A 113 0.01 20.42 3.21
C ILE A 113 -0.21 20.75 1.74
N GLN A 114 -0.79 21.91 1.41
CA GLN A 114 -0.90 22.36 0.02
C GLN A 114 0.48 22.62 -0.60
N ALA A 115 1.40 23.26 0.11
CA ALA A 115 2.77 23.45 -0.35
C ALA A 115 3.49 22.11 -0.56
N MET A 116 3.32 21.17 0.37
CA MET A 116 3.83 19.80 0.24
C MET A 116 3.23 19.07 -0.99
N THR A 117 1.94 19.26 -1.25
CA THR A 117 1.26 18.69 -2.43
C THR A 117 1.84 19.25 -3.72
N ASN A 118 2.06 20.57 -3.77
CA ASN A 118 2.62 21.24 -4.95
C ASN A 118 4.03 20.73 -5.27
N ILE A 119 4.88 20.53 -4.25
CA ILE A 119 6.22 19.98 -4.47
C ILE A 119 6.17 18.50 -4.87
N ILE A 120 5.24 17.69 -4.33
CA ILE A 120 5.04 16.29 -4.78
C ILE A 120 4.65 16.25 -6.27
N ASN A 121 3.71 17.10 -6.69
CA ASN A 121 3.33 17.20 -8.10
C ASN A 121 4.52 17.59 -8.98
N LYS A 122 5.30 18.59 -8.56
CA LYS A 122 6.49 19.06 -9.29
C LYS A 122 7.56 17.96 -9.45
N LEU A 123 7.74 17.12 -8.44
CA LEU A 123 8.75 16.06 -8.46
C LEU A 123 8.29 14.78 -9.17
N GLY A 124 7.01 14.69 -9.51
CA GLY A 124 6.37 13.45 -9.90
C GLY A 124 6.00 12.63 -8.66
N ALA A 125 4.71 12.40 -8.45
CA ALA A 125 4.22 11.82 -7.21
C ALA A 125 4.75 10.39 -6.97
N SER A 126 4.88 9.59 -8.02
CA SER A 126 5.46 8.24 -7.99
C SER A 126 6.94 8.22 -7.60
N ASN A 127 7.69 9.31 -7.82
CA ASN A 127 9.08 9.45 -7.37
C ASN A 127 9.17 9.70 -5.86
N VAL A 128 8.13 10.29 -5.27
CA VAL A 128 8.04 10.52 -3.82
C VAL A 128 7.55 9.27 -3.10
N SER A 129 6.58 8.57 -3.67
CA SER A 129 5.97 7.38 -3.07
C SER A 129 5.44 6.43 -4.15
N ARG A 130 5.76 5.14 -4.03
CA ARG A 130 5.21 4.10 -4.93
C ARG A 130 3.69 4.03 -4.89
N HIS A 131 3.07 4.34 -3.76
CA HIS A 131 1.60 4.40 -3.63
C HIS A 131 0.97 5.47 -4.54
N CYS A 132 1.74 6.42 -5.07
CA CYS A 132 1.27 7.43 -6.03
C CYS A 132 1.56 7.05 -7.49
N ALA A 133 1.99 5.82 -7.78
CA ALA A 133 2.11 5.32 -9.15
C ALA A 133 0.74 5.18 -9.83
N ASP A 134 0.75 5.04 -11.15
CA ASP A 134 -0.48 4.76 -11.90
C ASP A 134 -1.05 3.41 -11.46
N PHE A 135 -2.23 3.48 -10.85
CA PHE A 135 -2.96 2.33 -10.34
C PHE A 135 -3.25 1.29 -11.42
N ASN A 136 -3.43 1.72 -12.69
CA ASN A 136 -3.71 0.81 -13.80
C ASN A 136 -2.46 0.06 -14.27
N VAL A 137 -1.26 0.49 -13.87
CA VAL A 137 0.01 -0.16 -14.20
C VAL A 137 0.52 -0.97 -13.02
N VAL A 138 0.33 -0.47 -11.81
CA VAL A 138 0.80 -1.13 -10.59
C VAL A 138 -0.11 -0.86 -9.40
N ASN A 139 -0.42 -1.91 -8.66
CA ASN A 139 -1.06 -1.80 -7.36
C ASN A 139 0.00 -1.90 -6.27
N VAL A 140 -0.05 -0.99 -5.32
CA VAL A 140 0.86 -0.96 -4.18
C VAL A 140 0.02 -1.05 -2.92
N VAL A 141 0.35 -2.02 -2.06
CA VAL A 141 -0.40 -2.28 -0.84
C VAL A 141 0.56 -2.43 0.34
N ASP A 142 0.16 -1.89 1.49
CA ASP A 142 0.84 -2.13 2.76
C ASP A 142 0.01 -3.11 3.59
N ILE A 143 0.63 -4.20 4.06
CA ILE A 143 0.03 -5.20 4.95
C ILE A 143 0.73 -5.10 6.31
N PRO A 144 0.04 -4.74 7.40
CA PRO A 144 0.67 -4.62 8.71
C PRO A 144 1.08 -5.98 9.26
N HIS A 145 2.29 -6.07 9.81
CA HIS A 145 2.77 -7.28 10.49
C HIS A 145 1.83 -7.72 11.60
N SER A 146 1.23 -6.75 12.30
CA SER A 146 0.29 -7.01 13.39
C SER A 146 -0.98 -7.74 12.95
N SER A 147 -1.41 -7.63 11.67
CA SER A 147 -2.56 -8.42 11.21
C SER A 147 -2.20 -9.86 10.91
N LEU A 148 -0.96 -10.12 10.47
CA LEU A 148 -0.50 -11.45 10.09
C LEU A 148 -0.18 -12.35 11.30
N GLY A 149 0.15 -11.76 12.45
CA GLY A 149 0.46 -12.51 13.66
C GLY A 149 1.58 -13.52 13.44
N GLN A 150 1.34 -14.79 13.80
CA GLN A 150 2.34 -15.86 13.66
C GLN A 150 2.59 -16.28 12.19
N THR A 151 1.67 -15.96 11.27
CA THR A 151 1.79 -16.34 9.85
C THR A 151 2.71 -15.41 9.06
N LYS A 152 3.20 -14.33 9.68
CA LYS A 152 3.94 -13.24 9.04
C LYS A 152 5.12 -13.71 8.17
N GLU A 153 5.98 -14.60 8.69
CA GLU A 153 7.15 -15.08 7.95
C GLU A 153 6.78 -16.02 6.79
N ILE A 154 5.74 -16.85 6.96
CA ILE A 154 5.24 -17.72 5.90
C ILE A 154 4.61 -16.87 4.79
N PHE A 155 3.83 -15.86 5.16
CA PHE A 155 3.24 -14.89 4.23
C PHE A 155 4.31 -14.21 3.37
N LYS A 156 5.39 -13.73 4.00
CA LYS A 156 6.52 -13.15 3.29
C LYS A 156 7.17 -14.13 2.32
N SER A 157 7.40 -15.37 2.75
CA SER A 157 7.98 -16.40 1.87
C SER A 157 7.10 -16.67 0.65
N GLU A 158 5.77 -16.72 0.81
CA GLU A 158 4.83 -16.87 -0.30
C GLU A 158 4.82 -15.65 -1.24
N VAL A 159 4.96 -14.43 -0.71
CA VAL A 159 5.16 -13.22 -1.52
C VAL A 159 6.45 -13.32 -2.35
N GLU A 160 7.55 -13.71 -1.72
CA GLU A 160 8.87 -13.79 -2.36
C GLU A 160 8.93 -14.83 -3.49
N LYS A 161 8.22 -15.97 -3.35
CA LYS A 161 8.09 -16.96 -4.43
C LYS A 161 7.53 -16.37 -5.72
N LEU A 162 6.60 -15.42 -5.61
CA LEU A 162 5.96 -14.80 -6.76
C LEU A 162 6.83 -13.77 -7.49
N ILE A 163 7.93 -13.30 -6.88
CA ILE A 163 8.91 -12.41 -7.50
C ILE A 163 9.56 -13.07 -8.71
N SER A 164 9.93 -14.36 -8.58
CA SER A 164 10.55 -15.13 -9.67
C SER A 164 9.67 -15.24 -10.93
N SER A 165 8.35 -15.21 -10.74
CA SER A 165 7.35 -15.27 -11.81
C SER A 165 6.87 -13.89 -12.30
N SER A 166 7.50 -12.80 -11.82
CA SER A 166 7.12 -11.41 -12.12
C SER A 166 5.68 -11.01 -11.74
N LYS A 167 4.95 -11.87 -11.02
CA LYS A 167 3.59 -11.55 -10.48
C LYS A 167 3.65 -10.54 -9.34
N ILE A 168 4.80 -10.43 -8.69
CA ILE A 168 5.15 -9.37 -7.73
C ILE A 168 6.51 -8.83 -8.15
N THR A 169 6.67 -7.51 -8.15
CA THR A 169 7.94 -6.89 -8.57
C THR A 169 8.82 -6.52 -7.37
N GLN A 170 8.21 -6.31 -6.21
CA GLN A 170 8.93 -5.92 -5.00
C GLN A 170 8.11 -6.24 -3.74
N VAL A 171 8.80 -6.68 -2.70
CA VAL A 171 8.35 -6.64 -1.31
C VAL A 171 9.41 -5.96 -0.46
N LEU A 172 9.00 -5.00 0.38
CA LEU A 172 9.86 -4.42 1.41
C LEU A 172 9.27 -4.74 2.78
N ASP A 173 10.12 -5.12 3.72
CA ASP A 173 9.80 -5.39 5.11
C ASP A 173 10.29 -4.20 5.93
N GLU A 174 9.41 -3.22 6.16
CA GLU A 174 9.80 -1.94 6.73
C GLU A 174 8.71 -1.33 7.62
N ASN A 175 9.12 -0.69 8.71
CA ASN A 175 8.25 0.05 9.62
C ASN A 175 7.04 -0.72 10.16
N GLY A 176 7.12 -2.05 10.24
CA GLY A 176 6.01 -2.90 10.71
C GLY A 176 5.01 -3.30 9.63
N TYR A 177 5.36 -3.15 8.34
CA TYR A 177 4.53 -3.51 7.21
C TYR A 177 5.32 -4.27 6.14
N TYR A 178 4.60 -5.11 5.40
CA TYR A 178 5.02 -5.54 4.07
C TYR A 178 4.48 -4.57 3.03
N HIS A 179 5.39 -3.86 2.35
CA HIS A 179 5.09 -3.01 1.19
C HIS A 179 5.21 -3.85 -0.08
N ILE A 180 4.09 -4.18 -0.72
CA ILE A 180 4.04 -5.11 -1.85
C ILE A 180 3.64 -4.36 -3.12
N VAL A 181 4.39 -4.61 -4.19
CA VAL A 181 4.20 -3.97 -5.50
C VAL A 181 3.80 -5.02 -6.54
N ILE A 182 2.56 -4.93 -7.02
CA ILE A 182 1.90 -5.91 -7.90
C ILE A 182 1.66 -5.25 -9.27
N PRO A 183 2.36 -5.65 -10.34
CA PRO A 183 2.08 -5.15 -11.69
C PRO A 183 0.69 -5.56 -12.14
N GLN A 184 0.05 -4.72 -12.96
CA GLN A 184 -1.26 -5.01 -13.53
C GLN A 184 -1.12 -5.61 -14.94
N PRO A 185 -2.04 -6.48 -15.38
CA PRO A 185 -2.03 -7.10 -16.70
C PRO A 185 -2.30 -6.11 -17.84
#